data_AF-A0A938Z471-F1
#
_entry.id   AF-A0A938Z471-F1
#
_cell.length_a   1.000
_cell.length_b   1.000
_cell.length_c   1.000
_cell.angle_alpha   90.00
_cell.angle_beta   90.00
_cell.angle_gamma   90.00
#
_symmetry.space_group_name_H-M   'P 1'
#
loop_
_entity.id
_entity.type
_entity.pdbx_description
1 polymer ?
#
loop_
_entity_poly.entity_id
_entity_poly.type
_entity_poly.pdbx_seq_one_letter_code
_entity_poly.pdbx_strand_id
1 'polypeptide(L)'
;MNITEREIDDPEKEGVILEYVNFTKEFAEIKEYVRSKGESIRGYTEKKDCVSIRTEDILYFEAVQNKVFAYTSNKFYEIKSRLYQLEEKITRKCM
;
A
#
# COMPACT_ATOMS: atom_id res chain seq x y z
N MET A 1 22.97 -16.06 0.42
CA MET A 1 21.96 -15.81 -0.62
C MET A 1 22.66 -15.15 -1.79
N ASN A 2 22.45 -15.64 -3.01
CA ASN A 2 22.88 -14.91 -4.21
C ASN A 2 21.82 -13.86 -4.52
N ILE A 3 22.25 -12.65 -4.88
CA ILE A 3 21.38 -11.53 -5.22
C ILE A 3 21.64 -11.20 -6.68
N THR A 4 20.56 -11.15 -7.47
CA THR A 4 20.59 -10.77 -8.88
C THR A 4 19.66 -9.59 -9.07
N GLU A 5 20.18 -8.50 -9.61
CA GLU A 5 19.44 -7.26 -9.86
C GLU A 5 19.32 -7.02 -11.36
N ARG A 6 18.19 -6.47 -11.79
CA ARG A 6 17.93 -6.10 -13.18
C ARG A 6 17.16 -4.80 -13.21
N GLU A 7 17.66 -3.83 -13.97
CA GLU A 7 16.92 -2.62 -14.31
C GLU A 7 15.90 -2.95 -15.41
N ILE A 8 14.72 -2.34 -15.33
CA ILE A 8 13.60 -2.59 -16.23
C ILE A 8 12.96 -1.27 -16.63
N ASP A 9 12.60 -1.19 -17.91
CA ASP A 9 12.14 0.06 -18.54
C ASP A 9 10.60 0.19 -18.56
N ASP A 10 9.89 -0.87 -18.14
CA ASP A 10 8.43 -0.98 -18.15
C ASP A 10 7.88 -1.00 -16.72
N PRO A 11 7.22 0.08 -16.26
CA PRO A 11 6.68 0.19 -14.91
C PRO A 11 5.64 -0.89 -14.56
N GLU A 12 4.89 -1.43 -15.53
CA GLU A 12 3.91 -2.50 -15.25
C GLU A 12 4.59 -3.84 -14.92
N LYS A 13 5.88 -3.97 -15.25
CA LYS A 13 6.68 -5.15 -14.91
C LYS A 13 7.48 -4.97 -13.63
N GLU A 14 7.35 -3.83 -12.94
CA GLU A 14 8.03 -3.57 -11.69
C GLU A 14 7.56 -4.52 -10.59
N GLY A 15 8.50 -5.24 -9.98
CA GLY A 15 8.18 -6.23 -8.95
C GLY A 15 9.38 -7.05 -8.50
N VAL A 16 9.13 -7.96 -7.56
CA VAL A 16 10.15 -8.86 -6.99
C VAL A 16 9.90 -10.28 -7.49
N ILE A 17 10.94 -10.91 -8.04
CA ILE A 17 10.94 -12.33 -8.40
C ILE A 17 11.69 -13.11 -7.32
N LEU A 18 11.05 -14.12 -6.74
CA LEU A 18 11.63 -15.01 -5.73
C LEU A 18 11.89 -16.38 -6.35
N GLU A 19 13.16 -16.71 -6.56
CA GLU A 19 13.59 -18.02 -7.05
C GLU A 19 14.16 -18.84 -5.88
N TYR A 20 13.63 -20.05 -5.67
CA TYR A 20 14.00 -20.92 -4.56
C TYR A 20 14.00 -22.40 -4.96
N VAL A 21 14.91 -23.18 -4.37
CA VAL A 21 14.94 -24.65 -4.55
C VAL A 21 13.83 -25.32 -3.73
N ASN A 22 13.62 -24.83 -2.50
CA ASN A 22 12.51 -25.21 -1.63
C ASN A 22 11.94 -23.95 -0.97
N PHE A 23 10.63 -23.87 -0.78
CA PHE A 23 10.01 -22.72 -0.13
C PHE A 23 10.25 -22.78 1.39
N THR A 24 11.20 -21.98 1.88
CA THR A 24 11.58 -21.93 3.30
C THR A 24 10.88 -20.80 4.05
N LYS A 25 10.98 -20.81 5.39
CA LYS A 25 10.49 -19.73 6.26
C LYS A 25 11.08 -18.38 5.87
N GLU A 26 12.34 -18.33 5.48
CA GLU A 26 13.03 -17.11 5.06
C GLU A 26 12.40 -16.52 3.79
N PHE A 27 12.09 -17.35 2.79
CA PHE A 27 11.36 -16.89 1.59
C PHE A 27 9.92 -16.50 1.88
N ALA A 28 9.27 -17.14 2.86
CA ALA A 28 7.95 -16.73 3.33
C ALA A 28 7.99 -15.34 3.99
N GLU A 29 9.00 -15.07 4.81
CA GLU A 29 9.22 -13.76 5.42
C GLU A 29 9.53 -12.68 4.38
N ILE A 30 10.35 -12.97 3.36
CA ILE A 30 10.62 -12.03 2.26
C ILE A 30 9.35 -11.77 1.44
N LYS A 31 8.58 -12.81 1.11
CA LYS A 31 7.31 -12.67 0.39
C LYS A 31 6.33 -11.81 1.19
N GLU A 32 6.21 -12.05 2.48
CA GLU A 32 5.32 -11.27 3.34
C GLU A 32 5.82 -9.85 3.52
N TYR A 33 7.12 -9.64 3.63
CA TYR A 33 7.73 -8.32 3.63
C TYR A 33 7.39 -7.55 2.36
N VAL A 34 7.53 -8.17 1.18
CA VAL A 34 7.17 -7.56 -0.11
C VAL A 34 5.67 -7.27 -0.20
N ARG A 35 4.81 -8.16 0.31
CA ARG A 35 3.35 -7.93 0.37
C ARG A 35 2.94 -6.86 1.37
N SER A 36 3.68 -6.75 2.48
CA SER A 36 3.49 -5.73 3.52
C SER A 36 4.19 -4.42 3.18
N LYS A 37 5.05 -4.42 2.15
CA LYS A 37 5.62 -3.22 1.53
C LYS A 37 4.52 -2.55 0.72
N GLY A 38 3.65 -1.92 1.48
CA GLY A 38 2.62 -0.98 1.10
C GLY A 38 2.07 -0.50 2.43
N GLU A 39 2.37 0.74 2.81
CA GLU A 39 1.63 1.35 3.91
C GLU A 39 0.15 1.17 3.60
N SER A 40 -0.65 0.81 4.59
CA SER A 40 -2.07 0.64 4.37
C SER A 40 -2.87 1.41 5.39
N ILE A 41 -3.99 1.94 4.93
CA ILE A 41 -4.89 2.78 5.69
C ILE A 41 -6.19 2.04 5.84
N ARG A 42 -6.69 2.06 7.07
CA ARG A 42 -7.99 1.50 7.39
C ARG A 42 -9.08 2.47 6.91
N GLY A 43 -9.89 2.03 5.95
CA GLY A 43 -11.02 2.79 5.44
C GLY A 43 -12.33 2.03 5.59
N TYR A 44 -13.42 2.74 5.26
CA TYR A 44 -14.78 2.21 5.32
C TYR A 44 -15.48 2.39 3.99
N THR A 45 -16.11 1.32 3.50
CA THR A 45 -16.95 1.39 2.30
C THR A 45 -18.23 2.17 2.58
N GLU A 46 -19.01 2.46 1.54
CA GLU A 46 -20.35 3.05 1.68
C GLU A 46 -21.28 2.21 2.57
N LYS A 47 -21.08 0.88 2.59
CA LYS A 47 -21.80 -0.07 3.45
C LYS A 47 -21.27 -0.13 4.89
N LYS A 48 -20.27 0.69 5.22
CA LYS A 48 -19.55 0.72 6.50
C LYS A 48 -18.73 -0.54 6.80
N ASP A 49 -18.43 -1.35 5.78
CA ASP A 49 -17.49 -2.45 5.91
C ASP A 49 -16.08 -1.90 6.09
N CYS A 50 -15.34 -2.45 7.04
CA CYS A 50 -13.99 -2.03 7.32
C CYS A 50 -12.99 -2.77 6.43
N VAL A 51 -12.18 -2.02 5.68
CA VAL A 51 -11.21 -2.56 4.72
C VAL A 51 -9.82 -1.96 4.94
N SER A 52 -8.78 -2.71 4.55
CA SER A 52 -7.41 -2.21 4.48
C SER A 52 -7.12 -1.81 3.03
N ILE A 53 -6.67 -0.58 2.82
CA ILE A 53 -6.41 0.01 1.51
C ILE A 53 -4.93 0.31 1.44
N ARG A 54 -4.22 -0.16 0.41
CA ARG A 54 -2.80 0.19 0.25
C ARG A 54 -2.69 1.66 -0.14
N THR A 55 -1.77 2.38 0.48
CA THR A 55 -1.50 3.80 0.22
C THR A 55 -1.13 4.04 -1.24
N GLU A 56 -0.45 3.09 -1.89
CA GLU A 56 -0.12 3.14 -3.32
C GLU A 56 -1.34 3.09 -4.24
N ASP A 57 -2.45 2.49 -3.78
CA ASP A 57 -3.71 2.46 -4.53
C ASP A 57 -4.50 3.79 -4.37
N ILE A 58 -4.11 4.65 -3.42
CA ILE A 58 -4.78 5.92 -3.12
C ILE A 58 -4.19 7.03 -3.98
N LEU A 59 -5.03 7.61 -4.85
CA LEU A 59 -4.67 8.69 -5.75
C LEU A 59 -4.63 10.04 -5.03
N TYR A 60 -5.63 10.30 -4.19
CA TYR A 60 -5.71 11.52 -3.38
C TYR A 60 -6.67 11.33 -2.20
N PHE A 61 -6.55 12.21 -1.21
CA PHE A 61 -7.51 12.36 -0.13
C PHE A 61 -8.37 13.60 -0.35
N GLU A 62 -9.63 13.53 0.06
CA GLU A 62 -10.57 14.65 0.00
C GLU A 62 -11.20 14.88 1.38
N ALA A 63 -11.30 16.12 1.81
CA ALA A 63 -11.99 16.48 3.04
C ALA A 63 -13.29 17.25 2.72
N VAL A 64 -14.45 16.66 3.01
CA VAL A 64 -15.77 17.25 2.76
C VAL A 64 -16.62 17.16 4.02
N GLN A 65 -17.20 18.27 4.46
CA GLN A 65 -18.11 18.32 5.62
C GLN A 65 -17.61 17.54 6.85
N ASN A 66 -16.38 17.83 7.30
CA ASN A 66 -15.72 17.17 8.44
C ASN A 66 -15.37 15.67 8.27
N LYS A 67 -15.60 15.08 7.10
CA LYS A 67 -15.16 13.72 6.77
C LYS A 67 -13.95 13.75 5.85
N VAL A 68 -13.16 12.69 5.92
CA VAL A 68 -12.02 12.47 5.02
C VAL A 68 -12.30 11.22 4.20
N PHE A 69 -11.99 11.27 2.91
CA PHE A 69 -12.14 10.17 1.97
C PHE A 69 -10.81 9.91 1.28
N ALA A 70 -10.52 8.63 1.03
CA ALA A 70 -9.43 8.20 0.16
C ALA A 70 -10.01 7.70 -1.16
N TYR A 71 -9.52 8.22 -2.27
CA TYR A 71 -9.96 7.82 -3.61
C TYR A 71 -8.91 6.94 -4.27
N THR A 72 -9.36 5.80 -4.78
CA THR A 72 -8.59 4.93 -5.69
C THR A 72 -9.19 5.05 -7.10
N SER A 73 -8.59 4.39 -8.10
CA SER A 73 -9.04 4.51 -9.50
C SER A 73 -10.54 4.26 -9.71
N ASN A 74 -11.15 3.39 -8.91
CA ASN A 74 -12.54 2.94 -9.11
C ASN A 74 -13.43 3.02 -7.86
N LYS A 75 -12.87 3.38 -6.69
CA LYS A 75 -13.58 3.33 -5.40
C LYS A 75 -13.16 4.48 -4.50
N PHE A 76 -14.01 4.82 -3.54
CA PHE A 76 -13.66 5.72 -2.45
C PHE A 76 -13.98 5.09 -1.09
N TYR A 77 -13.29 5.56 -0.06
CA TYR A 77 -13.41 5.01 1.28
C TYR A 77 -13.41 6.13 2.31
N GLU A 78 -14.34 6.10 3.26
CA GLU A 78 -14.35 7.03 4.39
C GLU A 78 -13.19 6.67 5.35
N ILE A 79 -12.40 7.66 5.75
CA ILE A 79 -11.31 7.53 6.69
C ILE A 79 -11.70 8.21 8.00
N LYS A 80 -11.65 7.47 9.11
CA LYS A 80 -12.05 7.96 10.45
C LYS A 80 -10.97 8.81 11.15
N SER A 81 -10.02 9.35 10.40
CA SER A 81 -8.96 10.22 10.91
C SER A 81 -9.01 11.56 10.16
N ARG A 82 -8.53 12.62 10.82
CA ARG A 82 -8.41 13.93 10.16
C ARG A 82 -7.23 13.93 9.19
N LEU A 83 -7.28 14.81 8.18
CA LEU A 83 -6.28 14.85 7.12
C LEU A 83 -4.84 15.04 7.67
N TYR A 84 -4.65 15.98 8.60
CA TYR A 84 -3.33 16.21 9.23
C TYR A 84 -2.78 14.98 9.96
N GLN A 85 -3.64 14.15 10.56
CA GLN A 85 -3.22 12.91 11.23
C GLN A 85 -2.79 11.84 10.23
N LEU A 86 -3.32 11.89 9.01
CA LEU A 86 -2.91 11.02 7.93
C LEU A 86 -1.57 11.49 7.36
N GLU A 87 -1.36 12.79 7.20
CA GLU A 87 -0.09 13.37 6.74
C GLU A 87 1.09 12.98 7.65
N GLU A 88 0.91 13.01 8.98
CA GLU A 88 1.93 12.55 9.93
C GLU A 88 2.23 11.05 9.83
N LYS A 89 1.22 10.24 9.50
CA LYS A 89 1.35 8.77 9.46
C LYS A 89 1.89 8.26 8.13
N ILE A 90 1.50 8.90 7.02
CA ILE A 90 1.86 8.55 5.64
C ILE A 90 3.10 9.36 5.23
N THR A 91 3.93 9.76 6.20
CA THR A 91 5.10 10.58 5.91
C THR A 91 5.95 9.85 4.87
N ARG A 92 5.90 10.30 3.61
CA ARG A 92 6.87 9.90 2.59
C ARG A 92 8.22 10.15 3.23
N LYS A 93 8.95 9.08 3.55
CA LYS A 93 10.40 9.17 3.63
C LYS A 93 10.85 9.56 2.23
N CYS A 94 10.89 10.85 1.94
CA CYS A 94 11.76 11.37 0.90
C CYS A 94 13.16 10.90 1.30
N MET A 95 13.63 9.83 0.64
CA MET A 95 15.05 9.53 0.53
C MET A 95 15.63 10.44 -0.54
#